data_AF-A0A0K0FP22-F1
#
_entry.id   AF-A0A0K0FP22-F1
#
_cell.length_a   1.000
_cell.length_b   1.000
_cell.length_c   1.000
_cell.angle_alpha   90.00
_cell.angle_beta   90.00
_cell.angle_gamma   90.00
#
_symmetry.space_group_name_H-M   'P 1'
#
loop_
_entity.id
_entity.type
_entity.pdbx_description
1 polymer ?
#
loop_
_entity_poly.entity_id
_entity_poly.type
_entity_poly.pdbx_seq_one_letter_code
_entity_poly.pdbx_strand_id
1 'polypeptide(L)'
;MHYKAVSDIYGIDLKSCEGKIFQPIKFLNTDVLRNAYYDSEKNTVTVNSDYLNEPMFSKNFPMSLNYGGIGYTIAQKMLEAFDNVIQMLIENYNVKSDCFVKQYGLHKESITDINGFKKLGENITNIAGLEIGHRAYMKNLESIGGEDIIFDGYYEFTDEHFFLLMIVDSIVNIQLKAN
;
A
#
# COMPACT_ATOMS: atom_id res chain seq x y z
N MET A 1 -18.54 -15.68 -4.44
CA MET A 1 -19.55 -14.65 -4.75
C MET A 1 -19.31 -14.17 -6.18
N HIS A 2 -20.30 -14.28 -7.07
CA HIS A 2 -20.22 -13.67 -8.39
C HIS A 2 -20.40 -12.16 -8.23
N TYR A 3 -19.34 -11.39 -8.49
CA TYR A 3 -19.49 -9.94 -8.65
C TYR A 3 -20.22 -9.70 -9.97
N LYS A 4 -21.50 -9.33 -9.89
CA LYS A 4 -22.16 -8.63 -11.00
C LYS A 4 -21.47 -7.28 -11.14
N ALA A 5 -21.03 -6.95 -12.35
CA ALA A 5 -20.53 -5.61 -12.62
C ALA A 5 -21.64 -4.61 -12.30
N VAL A 6 -21.29 -3.42 -11.77
CA VAL A 6 -22.27 -2.39 -11.39
C VAL A 6 -23.19 -1.97 -12.56
N SER A 7 -22.73 -2.17 -13.80
CA SER A 7 -23.56 -2.06 -15.02
C SER A 7 -24.81 -2.91 -14.99
N ASP A 8 -24.73 -4.11 -14.41
CA ASP A 8 -25.81 -5.10 -14.37
C ASP A 8 -26.81 -4.81 -13.25
N ILE A 9 -26.44 -3.96 -12.28
CA ILE A 9 -27.27 -3.58 -11.13
C ILE A 9 -28.11 -2.34 -11.46
N TYR A 10 -27.55 -1.38 -12.20
CA TYR A 10 -28.21 -0.11 -12.51
C TYR A 10 -28.65 0.05 -13.97
N GLY A 11 -28.38 -0.93 -14.85
CA GLY A 11 -28.80 -0.86 -16.26
C GLY A 11 -28.14 0.28 -17.04
N ILE A 12 -26.91 0.66 -16.68
CA ILE A 12 -26.21 1.79 -17.29
C ILE A 12 -25.70 1.38 -18.67
N ASP A 13 -26.30 1.94 -19.73
CA ASP A 13 -25.79 1.78 -21.10
C ASP A 13 -24.53 2.63 -21.29
N LEU A 14 -23.37 1.97 -21.30
CA LEU A 14 -22.06 2.59 -21.51
C LEU A 14 -21.90 3.21 -22.92
N LYS A 15 -22.77 2.87 -23.87
CA LYS A 15 -22.77 3.46 -25.22
C LYS A 15 -23.59 4.75 -25.29
N SER A 16 -24.46 5.00 -24.30
CA SER A 16 -25.24 6.23 -24.19
C SER A 16 -24.37 7.46 -23.94
N CYS A 17 -24.91 8.65 -24.22
CA CYS A 17 -24.23 9.91 -23.88
C CYS A 17 -23.93 10.01 -22.38
N GLU A 18 -24.84 9.53 -21.52
CA GLU A 18 -24.67 9.51 -20.07
C GLU A 18 -23.49 8.61 -19.66
N GLY A 19 -23.41 7.40 -20.20
CA GLY A 19 -22.28 6.49 -19.97
C GLY A 19 -20.93 7.05 -20.43
N LYS A 20 -20.91 7.80 -21.54
CA LYS A 20 -19.70 8.45 -22.07
C LYS A 20 -19.27 9.70 -21.28
N ILE A 21 -20.23 10.47 -20.78
CA ILE A 21 -19.97 11.69 -20.01
C ILE A 21 -19.55 11.35 -18.59
N PHE A 22 -20.30 10.49 -17.90
CA PHE A 22 -20.05 10.17 -16.50
C PHE A 22 -18.98 9.10 -16.30
N GLN A 23 -18.65 8.31 -17.34
CA GLN A 23 -17.62 7.26 -17.28
C GLN A 23 -17.63 6.44 -15.97
N PRO A 24 -18.78 5.91 -15.53
CA PRO A 24 -18.95 5.41 -14.16
C PRO A 24 -17.99 4.26 -13.83
N ILE A 25 -17.63 3.41 -14.81
CA ILE A 25 -16.65 2.35 -14.61
C ILE A 25 -15.26 2.91 -14.29
N LYS A 26 -14.87 4.02 -14.91
CA LYS A 26 -13.58 4.66 -14.64
C LYS A 26 -13.54 5.15 -13.20
N PHE A 27 -14.55 5.90 -12.76
CA PHE A 27 -14.68 6.36 -11.37
C PHE A 27 -14.78 5.21 -10.37
N LEU A 28 -15.54 4.15 -10.68
CA LEU A 28 -15.61 2.98 -9.81
C LEU A 28 -14.25 2.30 -9.68
N ASN A 29 -13.52 2.13 -10.79
CA ASN A 29 -12.21 1.47 -10.77
C ASN A 29 -11.12 2.28 -10.08
N THR A 30 -11.13 3.62 -10.23
CA THR A 30 -10.12 4.49 -9.60
C THR A 30 -10.48 4.82 -8.16
N ASP A 31 -11.75 5.15 -7.89
CA ASP A 31 -12.14 5.82 -6.66
C ASP A 31 -12.89 4.91 -5.68
N VAL A 32 -13.39 3.75 -6.12
CA VAL A 32 -14.19 2.85 -5.26
C VAL A 32 -13.51 1.50 -5.05
N LEU A 33 -12.94 0.90 -6.10
CA LEU A 33 -12.35 -0.43 -6.01
C LEU A 33 -10.92 -0.43 -5.47
N ARG A 34 -10.18 0.67 -5.61
CA ARG A 34 -8.81 0.80 -5.08
C ARG A 34 -8.81 1.41 -3.69
N ASN A 35 -8.04 0.79 -2.79
CA ASN A 35 -7.81 1.30 -1.43
C ASN A 35 -6.97 2.58 -1.43
N ALA A 36 -5.85 2.55 -2.16
CA ALA A 36 -4.97 3.70 -2.38
C ALA A 36 -4.19 3.51 -3.68
N TYR A 37 -3.82 4.60 -4.35
CA TYR A 37 -3.03 4.56 -5.58
C TYR A 37 -2.27 5.86 -5.81
N TYR A 38 -1.19 5.77 -6.59
CA TYR A 38 -0.51 6.92 -7.14
C TYR A 38 -0.99 7.18 -8.59
N ASP A 39 -1.32 8.43 -8.88
CA ASP A 39 -1.64 8.91 -10.24
C ASP A 39 -0.43 9.65 -10.80
N SER A 40 0.25 9.03 -11.77
CA SER A 40 1.45 9.59 -12.39
C SER A 40 1.19 10.81 -13.28
N GLU A 41 -0.01 10.94 -13.85
CA GLU A 41 -0.35 12.10 -14.69
C GLU A 41 -0.53 13.36 -13.84
N LYS A 42 -1.12 13.19 -12.66
CA LYS A 42 -1.38 14.29 -11.73
C LYS A 42 -0.30 14.45 -10.66
N ASN A 43 0.59 13.47 -10.52
CA ASN A 43 1.56 13.37 -9.44
C ASN A 43 0.87 13.46 -8.05
N THR A 44 -0.17 12.64 -7.85
CA THR A 44 -0.97 12.65 -6.62
C THR A 44 -1.09 11.26 -6.03
N VAL A 45 -0.91 11.15 -4.72
CA VAL A 45 -1.30 9.96 -3.94
C VAL A 45 -2.74 10.15 -3.49
N THR A 46 -3.61 9.20 -3.83
CA THR A 46 -5.02 9.18 -3.44
C THR A 46 -5.26 8.00 -2.50
N VAL A 47 -5.94 8.27 -1.39
CA VAL A 47 -6.40 7.26 -0.44
C VAL A 47 -7.92 7.35 -0.40
N ASN A 48 -8.59 6.22 -0.58
CA ASN A 48 -10.04 6.15 -0.47
C ASN A 48 -10.47 6.32 0.99
N SER A 49 -11.53 7.10 1.25
CA SER A 49 -12.11 7.26 2.58
C SER A 49 -12.53 5.94 3.22
N ASP A 50 -12.97 4.96 2.43
CA ASP A 50 -13.36 3.64 2.93
C ASP A 50 -12.16 2.85 3.47
N TYR A 51 -10.96 3.19 3.01
CA TYR A 51 -9.71 2.63 3.53
C TYR A 51 -9.22 3.33 4.81
N LEU A 52 -9.77 4.50 5.15
CA LEU A 52 -9.51 5.21 6.41
C LEU A 52 -10.42 4.72 7.54
N ASN A 53 -10.61 3.41 7.63
CA ASN A 53 -11.36 2.73 8.68
C ASN A 53 -10.47 1.70 9.37
N GLU A 54 -10.92 1.18 10.50
CA GLU A 54 -10.25 0.07 11.19
C GLU A 54 -10.14 -1.16 10.26
N PRO A 55 -8.99 -1.86 10.26
CA PRO A 55 -7.83 -1.66 11.14
C PRO A 55 -6.82 -0.61 10.63
N MET A 56 -6.97 -0.08 9.41
CA MET A 56 -5.94 0.76 8.75
C MET A 56 -5.74 2.13 9.40
N PHE A 57 -6.81 2.70 9.95
CA PHE A 57 -6.75 3.96 10.67
C PHE A 57 -7.85 4.04 11.74
N SER A 58 -7.48 4.53 12.92
CA SER A 58 -8.43 4.97 13.93
C SER A 58 -7.80 6.06 14.78
N LYS A 59 -8.55 7.12 15.07
CA LYS A 59 -8.10 8.18 15.98
C LYS A 59 -7.85 7.68 17.42
N ASN A 60 -8.40 6.51 17.76
CA ASN A 60 -8.30 5.90 19.08
C ASN A 60 -7.14 4.89 19.16
N PHE A 61 -6.46 4.62 18.05
CA PHE A 61 -5.31 3.72 18.03
C PHE A 61 -4.04 4.47 18.42
N PRO A 62 -3.08 3.77 19.07
CA PRO A 62 -1.71 4.24 19.16
C PRO A 62 -1.19 4.64 17.76
N MET A 63 -0.36 5.67 17.71
CA MET A 63 0.30 6.11 16.49
C MET A 63 1.10 4.99 15.84
N SER A 64 1.66 4.05 16.60
CA SER A 64 2.32 2.86 16.04
C SER A 64 1.44 2.09 15.05
N LEU A 65 0.16 1.85 15.39
CA LEU A 65 -0.79 1.18 14.50
C LEU A 65 -1.14 2.04 13.29
N ASN A 66 -1.43 3.33 13.50
CA ASN A 66 -1.79 4.24 12.41
C ASN A 66 -0.64 4.45 11.41
N TYR A 67 0.59 4.58 11.89
CA TYR A 67 1.76 4.73 11.04
C TYR A 67 2.15 3.40 10.35
N GLY A 68 1.96 2.25 11.00
CA GLY A 68 2.14 0.94 10.37
C GLY A 68 1.06 0.60 9.35
N GLY A 69 -0.16 1.14 9.52
CA GLY A 69 -1.29 0.95 8.63
C GLY A 69 -1.31 1.96 7.48
N ILE A 70 -2.04 3.06 7.69
CA ILE A 70 -2.19 4.10 6.67
C ILE A 70 -0.86 4.83 6.37
N GLY A 71 0.01 5.04 7.36
CA GLY A 71 1.30 5.70 7.17
C GLY A 71 2.21 4.95 6.18
N TYR A 72 2.36 3.64 6.38
CA TYR A 72 3.04 2.74 5.46
C TYR A 72 2.41 2.76 4.07
N THR A 73 1.08 2.68 3.99
CA THR A 73 0.37 2.69 2.70
C THR A 73 0.70 3.96 1.92
N ILE A 74 0.64 5.13 2.56
CA ILE A 74 0.98 6.41 1.92
C ILE A 74 2.44 6.41 1.46
N ALA A 75 3.38 5.96 2.31
CA ALA A 75 4.79 5.88 1.96
C ALA A 75 5.03 4.97 0.74
N GLN A 76 4.39 3.80 0.70
CA GLN A 76 4.46 2.88 -0.43
C GLN A 76 3.93 3.53 -1.72
N LYS A 77 2.79 4.23 -1.67
CA LYS A 77 2.23 4.92 -2.85
C LYS A 77 3.07 6.11 -3.30
N MET A 78 3.70 6.83 -2.39
CA MET A 78 4.67 7.87 -2.76
C MET A 78 5.87 7.29 -3.51
N LEU A 79 6.30 6.07 -3.17
CA LEU A 79 7.43 5.42 -3.84
C LEU A 79 7.11 4.97 -5.27
N GLU A 80 5.85 4.74 -5.63
CA GLU A 80 5.45 4.48 -7.03
C GLU A 80 5.83 5.66 -7.96
N ALA A 81 5.93 6.89 -7.43
CA ALA A 81 6.45 8.05 -8.17
C ALA A 81 7.92 7.91 -8.60
N PHE A 82 8.66 7.01 -7.94
CA PHE A 82 10.08 6.79 -8.13
C PHE A 82 10.39 5.44 -8.79
N ASP A 83 9.38 4.69 -9.24
CA ASP A 83 9.54 3.36 -9.84
C ASP A 83 10.58 3.34 -10.98
N ASN A 84 10.57 4.34 -11.86
CA ASN A 84 11.55 4.44 -12.95
C ASN A 84 12.99 4.59 -12.43
N VAL A 85 13.18 5.38 -11.37
CA VAL A 85 14.50 5.56 -10.75
C VAL A 85 14.93 4.26 -10.07
N ILE A 86 14.01 3.57 -9.39
CA ILE A 86 14.25 2.28 -8.76
C ILE A 86 14.65 1.24 -9.81
N GLN A 87 13.96 1.18 -10.96
CA GLN A 87 14.31 0.29 -12.06
C GLN A 87 15.70 0.60 -12.63
N MET A 88 16.00 1.87 -12.92
CA MET A 88 17.32 2.28 -13.39
C MET A 88 18.44 1.94 -12.38
N LEU A 89 18.16 2.08 -11.09
CA LEU A 89 19.09 1.67 -10.02
C LEU A 89 19.30 0.15 -10.04
N ILE A 90 18.24 -0.65 -10.13
CA ILE A 90 18.34 -2.11 -10.20
C ILE A 90 19.19 -2.53 -11.41
N GLU A 91 18.94 -1.94 -12.58
CA GLU A 91 19.67 -2.23 -13.82
C GLU A 91 21.15 -1.83 -13.76
N ASN A 92 21.45 -0.66 -13.20
CA ASN A 92 22.84 -0.18 -13.08
C ASN A 92 23.63 -0.87 -11.96
N TYR A 93 22.96 -1.36 -10.91
CA TYR A 93 23.57 -1.97 -9.73
C TYR A 93 23.48 -3.51 -9.75
N ASN A 94 23.57 -4.14 -10.92
CA ASN A 94 23.59 -5.61 -11.10
C ASN A 94 24.55 -6.37 -10.13
N VAL A 95 25.57 -5.72 -9.55
CA VAL A 95 26.51 -6.32 -8.58
C VAL A 95 26.06 -6.18 -7.10
N LYS A 96 25.21 -5.20 -6.76
CA LYS A 96 24.65 -5.02 -5.39
C LYS A 96 23.21 -5.53 -5.25
N SER A 97 22.45 -5.59 -6.34
CA SER A 97 21.17 -6.29 -6.39
C SER A 97 21.36 -7.80 -6.16
N ASP A 98 22.56 -8.32 -6.36
CA ASP A 98 22.92 -9.73 -6.14
C ASP A 98 22.50 -10.27 -4.76
N CYS A 99 22.61 -9.48 -3.69
CA CYS A 99 22.13 -9.86 -2.36
C CYS A 99 20.59 -9.92 -2.30
N PHE A 100 19.91 -8.92 -2.84
CA PHE A 100 18.44 -8.88 -2.91
C PHE A 100 17.89 -9.98 -3.84
N VAL A 101 18.53 -10.21 -4.99
CA VAL A 101 18.20 -11.28 -5.93
C VAL A 101 18.46 -12.64 -5.29
N LYS A 102 19.52 -12.82 -4.49
CA LYS A 102 19.72 -14.05 -3.71
C LYS A 102 18.68 -14.21 -2.62
N GLN A 103 18.42 -13.18 -1.82
CA GLN A 103 17.47 -13.23 -0.71
C GLN A 103 16.02 -13.45 -1.17
N TYR A 104 15.58 -12.73 -2.20
CA TYR A 104 14.20 -12.75 -2.69
C TYR A 104 13.98 -13.63 -3.92
N GLY A 105 15.04 -14.00 -4.65
CA GLY A 105 14.96 -14.93 -5.80
C GLY A 105 15.03 -16.41 -5.41
N LEU A 106 15.39 -16.74 -4.15
CA LEU A 106 15.39 -18.12 -3.64
C LEU A 106 13.99 -18.58 -3.18
N HIS A 107 13.08 -17.67 -2.85
CA HIS A 107 11.69 -18.01 -2.53
C HIS A 107 10.86 -18.18 -3.81
N LYS A 108 11.03 -19.34 -4.47
CA LYS A 108 10.06 -19.82 -5.46
C LYS A 108 8.79 -20.29 -4.74
N GLU A 109 7.92 -19.36 -4.37
CA GLU A 109 6.53 -19.73 -4.10
C GLU A 109 5.89 -20.20 -5.41
N SER A 110 5.54 -21.48 -5.41
CA SER A 110 4.94 -22.22 -6.51
C SER A 110 3.64 -21.56 -6.98
N ILE A 111 3.67 -20.91 -8.15
CA ILE A 111 2.80 -21.13 -9.33
C ILE A 111 2.92 -19.89 -10.26
N THR A 112 3.39 -20.17 -11.48
CA THR A 112 3.47 -19.29 -12.67
C THR A 112 4.42 -18.09 -12.63
N ASP A 113 5.57 -18.34 -13.23
CA ASP A 113 6.72 -17.49 -13.50
C ASP A 113 6.40 -16.49 -14.64
N ILE A 114 6.22 -15.20 -14.33
CA ILE A 114 6.22 -14.13 -15.37
C ILE A 114 7.03 -12.87 -14.98
N ASN A 115 7.34 -12.51 -13.73
CA ASN A 115 8.11 -11.26 -13.49
C ASN A 115 8.93 -11.21 -12.18
N GLY A 116 10.12 -11.81 -12.17
CA GLY A 116 11.07 -11.68 -11.05
C GLY A 116 11.52 -10.24 -10.79
N PHE A 117 11.70 -9.42 -11.83
CA PHE A 117 12.09 -8.00 -11.71
C PHE A 117 10.97 -7.11 -11.14
N LYS A 118 9.71 -7.36 -11.53
CA LYS A 118 8.57 -6.62 -10.96
C LYS A 118 8.42 -6.90 -9.47
N LYS A 119 8.51 -8.19 -9.07
CA LYS A 119 8.51 -8.59 -7.65
C LYS A 119 9.69 -8.00 -6.88
N LEU A 120 10.87 -7.92 -7.49
CA LEU A 120 12.03 -7.27 -6.88
C LEU A 120 11.79 -5.76 -6.62
N GLY A 121 11.23 -5.05 -7.60
CA GLY A 121 10.82 -3.66 -7.46
C GLY A 121 9.80 -3.46 -6.34
N GLU A 122 8.74 -4.28 -6.32
CA GLU A 122 7.72 -4.28 -5.26
C GLU A 122 8.34 -4.54 -3.88
N ASN A 123 9.27 -5.49 -3.75
CA ASN A 123 9.95 -5.77 -2.49
C ASN A 123 10.83 -4.59 -2.03
N ILE A 124 11.57 -3.96 -2.94
CA ILE A 124 12.37 -2.77 -2.62
C ILE A 124 11.47 -1.64 -2.16
N THR A 125 10.38 -1.39 -2.87
CA THR A 125 9.38 -0.38 -2.50
C THR A 125 8.72 -0.69 -1.15
N ASN A 126 8.44 -1.96 -0.85
CA ASN A 126 7.89 -2.36 0.44
C ASN A 126 8.88 -2.10 1.59
N ILE A 127 10.16 -2.41 1.42
CA ILE A 127 11.20 -2.17 2.43
C ILE A 127 11.43 -0.68 2.64
N ALA A 128 11.54 0.07 1.54
CA ALA A 128 11.69 1.52 1.60
C ALA A 128 10.45 2.19 2.24
N GLY A 129 9.25 1.70 1.94
CA GLY A 129 8.00 2.15 2.54
C GLY A 129 7.97 1.91 4.05
N LEU A 130 8.47 0.76 4.52
CA LEU A 130 8.63 0.45 5.94
C LEU A 130 9.58 1.45 6.61
N GLU A 131 10.75 1.70 6.01
CA GLU A 131 11.74 2.64 6.59
C GLU A 131 11.18 4.07 6.67
N ILE A 132 10.50 4.53 5.63
CA ILE A 132 9.90 5.87 5.58
C ILE A 132 8.78 5.99 6.61
N GLY A 133 7.87 4.99 6.66
CA GLY A 133 6.77 4.96 7.62
C GLY A 133 7.28 4.94 9.06
N HIS A 134 8.30 4.13 9.35
CA HIS A 134 8.92 4.03 10.67
C HIS A 134 9.59 5.34 11.08
N ARG A 135 10.36 5.94 10.17
CA ARG A 135 10.99 7.24 10.43
C ARG A 135 9.95 8.33 10.71
N ALA A 136 8.82 8.30 10.02
CA ALA A 136 7.73 9.24 10.26
C ALA A 136 7.06 9.00 11.63
N TYR A 137 6.89 7.74 12.02
CA TYR A 137 6.41 7.35 13.35
C TYR A 137 7.34 7.84 14.46
N MET A 138 8.65 7.56 14.36
CA MET A 138 9.63 7.99 15.36
C MET A 138 9.66 9.51 15.53
N LYS A 139 9.58 10.27 14.43
CA LYS A 139 9.48 11.74 14.49
C LYS A 139 8.19 12.21 15.16
N ASN A 140 7.09 11.49 14.96
CA ASN A 140 5.84 11.81 15.63
C ASN A 140 5.94 11.55 17.14
N LEU A 141 6.48 10.40 17.55
CA LEU A 141 6.76 10.09 18.96
C LEU A 141 7.61 11.17 19.62
N GLU A 142 8.70 11.59 18.98
CA GLU A 142 9.56 12.68 19.46
C GLU A 142 8.76 13.97 19.66
N SER A 143 7.83 14.29 18.75
CA SER A 143 7.02 15.51 18.81
C SER A 143 5.97 15.52 19.93
N ILE A 144 5.52 14.35 20.37
CA ILE A 144 4.52 14.20 21.44
C ILE A 144 5.16 13.90 22.81
N GLY A 145 6.49 13.88 22.91
CA GLY A 145 7.21 13.66 24.17
C GLY A 145 7.54 12.19 24.47
N GLY A 146 7.39 11.29 23.48
CA GLY A 146 7.76 9.88 23.58
C GLY A 146 6.71 8.98 24.23
N GLU A 147 5.55 9.52 24.60
CA GLU A 147 4.43 8.76 25.17
C GLU A 147 3.26 8.75 24.18
N ASP A 148 2.83 7.56 23.80
CA ASP A 148 1.66 7.31 22.94
C ASP A 148 0.52 6.70 23.76
N ILE A 149 -0.66 6.53 23.13
CA ILE A 149 -1.80 5.86 23.74
C ILE A 149 -1.38 4.43 24.10
N ILE A 150 -1.55 4.05 25.36
CA ILE A 150 -1.27 2.68 25.81
C ILE A 150 -2.42 1.77 25.38
N PHE A 151 -2.09 0.71 24.65
CA PHE A 151 -3.06 -0.32 24.28
C PHE A 151 -3.25 -1.30 25.45
N ASP A 152 -4.27 -1.04 26.28
CA ASP A 152 -4.56 -1.86 27.46
C ASP A 152 -4.87 -3.32 27.10
N GLY A 153 -4.27 -4.25 27.85
CA GLY A 153 -4.48 -5.70 27.70
C GLY A 153 -3.40 -6.45 26.91
N TYR A 154 -2.39 -5.76 26.37
CA TYR A 154 -1.31 -6.35 25.57
C TYR A 154 0.08 -5.96 26.07
N TYR A 155 0.31 -6.02 27.39
CA TYR A 155 1.58 -5.63 28.02
C TYR A 155 2.81 -6.43 27.58
N GLU A 156 2.62 -7.55 26.87
CA GLU A 156 3.71 -8.37 26.31
C GLU A 156 4.25 -7.83 24.97
N PHE A 157 3.51 -6.92 24.32
CA PHE A 157 3.89 -6.34 23.03
C PHE A 157 4.32 -4.89 23.17
N THR A 158 5.30 -4.49 22.38
CA THR A 158 5.74 -3.10 22.27
C THR A 158 5.07 -2.41 21.09
N ASP A 159 5.10 -1.09 21.07
CA ASP A 159 4.62 -0.29 19.94
C ASP A 159 5.31 -0.65 18.62
N GLU A 160 6.58 -1.06 18.66
CA GLU A 160 7.28 -1.53 17.47
C GLU A 160 6.67 -2.83 16.92
N HIS A 161 6.21 -3.74 17.78
CA HIS A 161 5.51 -4.95 17.34
C HIS A 161 4.18 -4.59 16.67
N PHE A 162 3.44 -3.64 17.24
CA PHE A 162 2.19 -3.15 16.66
C PHE A 162 2.40 -2.45 15.31
N PHE A 163 3.45 -1.63 15.20
CA PHE A 163 3.84 -1.01 13.94
C PHE A 163 4.12 -2.05 12.85
N LEU A 164 4.95 -3.07 13.15
CA LEU A 164 5.28 -4.13 12.20
C LEU A 164 4.08 -5.02 11.84
N LEU A 165 3.21 -5.32 12.80
CA LEU A 165 1.98 -6.10 12.57
C LEU A 165 1.07 -5.39 11.55
N MET A 166 0.87 -4.08 11.71
CA MET A 166 0.02 -3.30 10.81
C MET A 166 0.60 -3.18 9.40
N ILE A 167 1.92 -3.25 9.23
CA ILE A 167 2.53 -3.30 7.90
C ILE A 167 2.15 -4.61 7.20
N VAL A 168 2.19 -5.74 7.90
CA VAL A 168 1.81 -7.04 7.33
C VAL A 168 0.35 -7.00 6.84
N ASP A 169 -0.55 -6.49 7.68
CA ASP A 169 -1.96 -6.33 7.30
C ASP A 169 -2.14 -5.37 6.12
N SER A 170 -1.36 -4.29 6.06
CA SER A 170 -1.40 -3.34 4.94
C SER A 170 -0.96 -3.98 3.63
N ILE A 171 0.13 -4.74 3.63
CA ILE A 171 0.64 -5.43 2.43
C ILE A 171 -0.43 -6.38 1.89
N VAL A 172 -1.06 -7.17 2.76
CA VAL A 172 -2.15 -8.09 2.38
C VAL A 172 -3.32 -7.33 1.77
N ASN A 173 -3.78 -6.24 2.41
CA ASN A 173 -4.95 -5.49 1.94
C ASN A 173 -4.69 -4.71 0.64
N ILE A 174 -3.46 -4.25 0.40
CA ILE A 174 -3.09 -3.57 -0.84
C ILE A 174 -3.01 -4.57 -2.00
N GLN A 175 -2.45 -5.77 -1.76
CA GLN A 175 -2.29 -6.80 -2.79
C GLN A 175 -3.61 -7.49 -3.20
N LEU A 176 -4.54 -7.67 -2.26
CA LEU A 176 -5.81 -8.37 -2.52
C LEU A 176 -6.79 -7.60 -3.42
N LYS A 177 -6.70 -6.27 -3.51
CA LYS A 177 -7.57 -5.45 -4.38
C LYS A 177 -6.87 -4.89 -5.63
N ALA A 178 -5.59 -5.22 -5.82
CA ALA A 178 -4.86 -4.88 -7.04
C ALA A 178 -5.10 -5.87 -8.19
N ASN A 179 -5.77 -7.00 -7.94
CA ASN A 179 -6.08 -8.08 -8.89
C ASN A 179 -7.58 -8.25 -9.12
#